data_AF-A0A9Q1AJS2-F1
#
_entry.id   AF-A0A9Q1AJS2-F1
#
_cell.length_a   1.000
_cell.length_b   1.000
_cell.length_c   1.000
_cell.angle_alpha   90.00
_cell.angle_beta   90.00
_cell.angle_gamma   90.00
#
_symmetry.space_group_name_H-M   'P 1'
#
loop_
_entity.id
_entity.type
_entity.pdbx_description
1 polymer ?
#
loop_
_entity_poly.entity_id
_entity_poly.type
_entity_poly.pdbx_seq_one_letter_code
_entity_poly.pdbx_strand_id
1 'polypeptide(L)'
;MLQVCALLNSEQRTAGVPNFYLSAWARLNLSYLWKLRNSAENSVLHALEMFIVDPFFSRIDFAPELWKDLFLPQMSSIVGWYSEARHRLMMEVIPDSSDLSFTADLDQFFNESLIYFNEA
;
A
#
# COMPACT_ATOMS: atom_id res chain seq x y z
N MET A 1 25.45 -4.07 0.60
CA MET A 1 24.75 -3.71 1.85
C MET A 1 23.23 -3.75 1.69
N LEU A 2 22.64 -3.12 0.66
CA LEU A 2 21.18 -3.08 0.49
C LEU A 2 20.47 -4.45 0.48
N GLN A 3 21.12 -5.50 -0.05
CA GLN A 3 20.56 -6.87 -0.02
C GLN A 3 20.24 -7.36 1.40
N VAL A 4 21.06 -6.97 2.39
CA VAL A 4 20.86 -7.36 3.79
C VAL A 4 19.64 -6.64 4.36
N CYS A 5 19.52 -5.34 4.08
CA CYS A 5 18.37 -4.54 4.49
C CYS A 5 17.07 -5.06 3.86
N ALA A 6 17.12 -5.49 2.60
CA ALA A 6 15.97 -6.04 1.87
C ALA A 6 15.49 -7.42 2.36
N LEU A 7 16.27 -8.07 3.24
CA LEU A 7 16.00 -9.39 3.81
C LEU A 7 15.78 -9.33 5.33
N LEU A 8 15.59 -8.15 5.91
CA LEU A 8 15.25 -8.02 7.32
C LEU A 8 13.90 -8.68 7.60
N ASN A 9 13.78 -9.33 8.76
CA ASN A 9 12.52 -9.90 9.22
C ASN A 9 11.50 -8.77 9.42
N SER A 10 10.37 -8.83 8.71
CA SER A 10 9.31 -7.80 8.67
C SER A 10 8.70 -7.51 10.03
N GLU A 11 8.61 -8.52 10.90
CA GLU A 11 7.97 -8.45 12.22
C GLU A 11 8.83 -7.75 13.28
N GLN A 12 10.05 -7.35 12.92
CA GLN A 12 11.02 -6.76 13.83
C GLN A 12 11.26 -5.28 13.55
N ARG A 13 12.07 -4.65 14.41
CA ARG A 13 12.51 -3.26 14.26
C ARG A 13 14.02 -3.19 14.36
N THR A 14 14.62 -2.29 13.58
CA THR A 14 16.05 -1.98 13.62
C THR A 14 16.19 -0.50 13.93
N ALA A 15 16.94 -0.18 14.99
CA ALA A 15 17.14 1.21 15.45
C ALA A 15 15.82 2.00 15.63
N GLY A 16 14.75 1.32 16.07
CA GLY A 16 13.43 1.93 16.28
C GLY A 16 12.55 2.02 15.03
N VAL A 17 13.06 1.73 13.83
CA VAL A 17 12.27 1.75 12.59
C VAL A 17 11.73 0.34 12.29
N PRO A 18 10.46 0.19 11.87
CA PRO A 18 9.93 -1.10 11.41
C PRO A 18 10.74 -1.66 10.24
N ASN A 19 11.05 -2.95 10.30
CA ASN A 19 11.89 -3.58 9.29
C ASN A 19 11.19 -3.75 7.95
N PHE A 20 9.87 -3.93 7.90
CA PHE A 20 9.14 -3.96 6.63
C PHE A 20 9.37 -2.67 5.83
N TYR A 21 9.31 -1.50 6.49
CA TYR A 21 9.57 -0.20 5.88
C TYR A 21 11.01 -0.11 5.34
N LEU A 22 12.00 -0.49 6.16
CA LEU A 22 13.41 -0.49 5.75
C LEU A 22 13.68 -1.46 4.60
N SER A 23 13.04 -2.63 4.62
CA SER A 23 13.13 -3.64 3.57
C SER A 23 12.54 -3.12 2.26
N ALA A 24 11.36 -2.49 2.30
CA ALA A 24 10.74 -1.89 1.11
C ALA A 24 11.62 -0.77 0.54
N TRP A 25 12.14 0.13 1.39
CA TRP A 25 13.05 1.18 0.95
C TRP A 25 14.34 0.63 0.32
N ALA A 26 14.89 -0.46 0.88
CA ALA A 26 16.04 -1.15 0.31
C ALA A 26 15.72 -1.79 -1.06
N ARG A 27 14.53 -2.36 -1.24
CA ARG A 27 14.06 -2.93 -2.51
C ARG A 27 13.92 -1.85 -3.60
N LEU A 28 13.41 -0.66 -3.26
CA LEU A 28 13.40 0.47 -4.21
C LEU A 28 14.81 0.83 -4.68
N ASN A 29 15.75 0.97 -3.75
CA ASN A 29 17.13 1.31 -4.09
C ASN A 29 17.82 0.19 -4.90
N LEU A 30 17.53 -1.08 -4.60
CA LEU A 30 17.98 -2.21 -5.42
C LEU A 30 17.40 -2.14 -6.83
N SER A 31 16.13 -1.78 -6.98
CA SER A 31 15.50 -1.58 -8.29
C SER A 31 16.28 -0.59 -9.15
N TYR A 32 16.63 0.57 -8.57
CA TYR A 32 17.44 1.58 -9.26
C TYR A 32 18.85 1.09 -9.60
N LEU A 33 19.52 0.40 -8.68
CA LEU A 33 20.84 -0.16 -8.94
C LEU A 33 20.84 -1.18 -10.08
N TRP A 34 19.83 -2.05 -10.14
CA TRP A 34 19.71 -3.02 -11.24
C TRP A 34 19.36 -2.36 -12.57
N LYS A 35 18.56 -1.28 -12.54
CA LYS A 35 18.33 -0.47 -13.73
C LYS A 35 19.63 0.13 -14.27
N LEU A 36 20.47 0.68 -13.39
CA LEU A 36 21.78 1.23 -13.76
C LEU A 36 22.74 0.15 -14.30
N ARG A 37 22.54 -1.12 -13.91
CA ARG A 37 23.28 -2.27 -14.44
C ARG A 37 22.69 -2.84 -15.73
N ASN A 38 21.75 -2.16 -16.37
CA ASN A 38 21.03 -2.63 -17.56
C ASN A 38 20.29 -3.97 -17.37
N SER A 39 19.87 -4.29 -16.14
CA SER A 39 19.02 -5.44 -15.86
C SER A 39 17.62 -4.97 -15.51
N ALA A 40 16.77 -4.84 -16.54
CA ALA A 40 15.38 -4.42 -16.36
C ALA A 40 14.56 -5.45 -15.57
N GLU A 41 14.81 -6.75 -15.79
CA GLU A 41 14.12 -7.83 -15.08
C GLU A 41 14.31 -7.74 -13.56
N ASN A 42 15.56 -7.70 -13.09
CA ASN A 42 15.86 -7.58 -11.66
C ASN A 42 15.36 -6.24 -11.08
N SER A 43 15.42 -5.17 -11.87
CA SER A 43 14.90 -3.87 -11.48
C SER A 43 13.40 -3.94 -11.20
N VAL A 44 12.63 -4.51 -12.11
CA VAL A 44 11.18 -4.69 -11.95
C VAL A 44 10.86 -5.63 -10.79
N LEU A 45 11.59 -6.75 -10.65
CA LEU A 45 11.39 -7.69 -9.56
C LEU A 45 11.51 -7.00 -8.19
N HIS A 46 12.55 -6.21 -8.00
CA HIS A 46 12.72 -5.46 -6.76
C HIS A 46 11.67 -4.35 -6.56
N ALA A 47 11.22 -3.70 -7.64
CA ALA A 47 10.12 -2.73 -7.54
C ALA A 47 8.80 -3.41 -7.09
N LEU A 48 8.51 -4.60 -7.61
CA LEU A 48 7.33 -5.39 -7.20
C LEU A 48 7.44 -5.86 -5.75
N GLU A 49 8.61 -6.36 -5.34
CA GLU A 49 8.84 -6.81 -3.96
C GLU A 49 8.65 -5.67 -2.94
N MET A 50 9.00 -4.43 -3.29
CA MET A 50 8.74 -3.26 -2.44
C MET A 50 7.24 -3.13 -2.12
N PHE A 51 6.38 -3.21 -3.15
CA PHE A 51 4.92 -3.16 -2.98
C PHE A 51 4.36 -4.34 -2.17
N ILE A 52 5.02 -5.50 -2.20
CA ILE A 52 4.62 -6.68 -1.41
C ILE A 52 4.99 -6.50 0.06
N VAL A 53 6.19 -5.97 0.33
CA VAL A 53 6.73 -5.86 1.70
C VAL A 53 6.05 -4.74 2.49
N ASP A 54 5.83 -3.58 1.86
CA ASP A 54 5.13 -2.45 2.47
C ASP A 54 4.17 -1.81 1.47
N PRO A 55 2.97 -2.38 1.28
CA PRO A 55 2.02 -1.87 0.30
C PRO A 55 1.57 -0.44 0.59
N PHE A 56 1.56 -0.03 1.85
CA PHE A 56 1.07 1.29 2.25
C PHE A 56 2.06 2.38 1.84
N PHE A 57 3.27 2.37 2.39
CA PHE A 57 4.27 3.40 2.06
C PHE A 57 4.71 3.33 0.59
N SER A 58 4.67 2.15 -0.03
CA SER A 58 4.94 2.01 -1.46
C SER A 58 4.00 2.83 -2.34
N ARG A 59 2.72 2.88 -1.97
CA ARG A 59 1.67 3.58 -2.73
C ARG A 59 1.69 5.09 -2.50
N ILE A 60 2.07 5.53 -1.31
CA ILE A 60 1.85 6.95 -0.92
C ILE A 60 3.13 7.79 -0.94
N ASP A 61 4.28 7.14 -0.75
CA ASP A 61 5.55 7.85 -0.54
C ASP A 61 6.63 7.35 -1.52
N PHE A 62 6.85 6.03 -1.59
CA PHE A 62 8.00 5.52 -2.36
C PHE A 62 7.81 5.54 -3.87
N ALA A 63 6.65 5.12 -4.37
CA ALA A 63 6.38 5.05 -5.80
C ALA A 63 4.90 5.35 -6.15
N PRO A 64 4.36 6.52 -5.75
CA PRO A 64 2.97 6.87 -5.97
C PRO A 64 2.58 6.90 -7.45
N GLU A 65 3.42 7.44 -8.32
CA GLU A 65 3.13 7.50 -9.76
C GLU A 65 3.12 6.09 -10.38
N LEU A 66 4.00 5.18 -9.93
CA LEU A 66 4.00 3.80 -10.42
C LEU A 66 2.74 3.05 -9.99
N TRP A 67 2.26 3.32 -8.78
CA TRP A 67 0.98 2.83 -8.29
C TRP A 67 -0.18 3.30 -9.18
N LYS A 68 -0.27 4.62 -9.42
CA LYS A 68 -1.32 5.26 -10.23
C LYS A 68 -1.35 4.74 -11.67
N ASP A 69 -0.19 4.59 -12.29
CA ASP A 69 -0.12 4.27 -13.72
C ASP A 69 -0.32 2.77 -13.99
N LEU A 70 0.19 1.89 -13.12
CA LEU A 70 0.24 0.45 -13.41
C LEU A 70 -0.80 -0.37 -12.65
N PHE A 71 -1.02 -0.07 -11.37
CA PHE A 71 -1.79 -0.95 -10.48
C PHE A 71 -3.21 -0.44 -10.25
N LEU A 72 -3.36 0.87 -9.98
CA LEU A 72 -4.65 1.50 -9.73
C LEU A 72 -5.70 1.22 -10.83
N PRO A 73 -5.38 1.30 -12.14
CA PRO A 73 -6.37 1.08 -13.19
C PRO A 73 -6.90 -0.36 -13.18
N GLN A 74 -6.03 -1.31 -12.84
CA GLN A 74 -6.37 -2.74 -12.76
C GLN A 74 -7.19 -3.08 -11.50
N MET A 75 -7.12 -2.24 -10.46
CA MET A 75 -7.85 -2.43 -9.20
C MET A 75 -9.13 -1.58 -9.10
N SER A 76 -9.41 -0.74 -10.11
CA SER A 76 -10.60 0.13 -10.16
C SER A 76 -11.93 -0.61 -9.95
N SER A 77 -12.06 -1.84 -10.46
CA SER A 77 -13.26 -2.66 -10.29
C SER A 77 -13.49 -3.06 -8.82
N ILE A 78 -12.42 -3.32 -8.07
CA ILE A 78 -12.46 -3.65 -6.64
C ILE A 78 -12.85 -2.41 -5.84
N VAL A 79 -12.32 -1.24 -6.20
CA VAL A 79 -12.68 0.04 -5.56
C VAL A 79 -14.17 0.34 -5.75
N GLY A 80 -14.67 0.17 -6.97
CA GLY A 80 -16.08 0.36 -7.29
C GLY A 80 -16.97 -0.63 -6.53
N TRP A 81 -16.61 -1.92 -6.55
CA TRP A 81 -17.33 -2.96 -5.82
C TRP A 81 -17.35 -2.68 -4.31
N TYR A 82 -16.23 -2.30 -3.71
CA TYR A 82 -16.15 -2.00 -2.28
C TYR A 82 -17.02 -0.78 -1.93
N SER A 83 -16.95 0.29 -2.73
CA SER A 83 -17.73 1.51 -2.49
C SER A 83 -19.23 1.22 -2.51
N GLU A 84 -19.66 0.39 -3.45
CA GLU A 84 -21.04 -0.11 -3.56
C GLU A 84 -21.42 -0.97 -2.35
N ALA A 85 -20.57 -1.95 -1.97
CA ALA A 85 -20.82 -2.84 -0.85
C ALA A 85 -20.91 -2.09 0.49
N ARG A 86 -20.02 -1.10 0.72
CA ARG A 86 -20.06 -0.22 1.88
C ARG A 86 -21.36 0.58 1.91
N HIS A 87 -21.76 1.17 0.78
CA HIS A 87 -23.00 1.93 0.70
C HIS A 87 -24.23 1.08 1.06
N ARG A 88 -24.28 -0.17 0.58
CA ARG A 88 -25.34 -1.12 0.92
C ARG A 88 -25.37 -1.46 2.41
N LEU A 89 -24.22 -1.79 3.01
CA LEU A 89 -24.13 -2.07 4.45
C LEU A 89 -24.55 -0.87 5.30
N MET A 90 -24.15 0.36 4.91
CA MET A 90 -24.57 1.58 5.61
C MET A 90 -26.10 1.79 5.56
N MET A 91 -26.74 1.46 4.45
CA MET A 91 -28.21 1.54 4.31
C MET A 91 -28.94 0.44 5.08
N GLU A 92 -28.32 -0.72 5.27
CA GLU A 92 -28.90 -1.85 6.02
C GLU A 92 -28.71 -1.72 7.55
N VAL A 93 -27.64 -1.07 8.01
CA VAL A 93 -27.27 -0.99 9.44
C VAL A 93 -27.86 0.24 10.16
N ILE A 94 -28.37 1.25 9.45
CA ILE A 94 -28.92 2.48 10.05
C ILE A 94 -30.43 2.59 9.75
N PRO A 95 -31.32 2.11 10.66
CA PRO A 95 -32.76 2.37 10.53
C PRO A 95 -33.13 3.80 10.93
N ASP A 96 -32.33 4.46 11.77
CA ASP A 96 -32.59 5.80 12.29
C ASP A 96 -31.31 6.63 12.35
N SER A 97 -31.31 7.74 11.61
CA SER A 97 -30.18 8.64 11.32
C SER A 97 -29.55 9.39 12.51
N SER A 98 -29.84 9.02 13.77
CA SER A 98 -29.45 9.82 14.95
C SER A 98 -28.18 9.37 15.67
N ASP A 99 -27.60 8.21 15.37
CA ASP A 99 -26.41 7.71 16.06
C ASP A 99 -25.26 7.40 15.10
N LEU A 100 -24.58 8.46 14.65
CA LEU A 100 -23.40 8.42 13.78
C LEU A 100 -22.09 8.09 14.53
N SER A 101 -22.16 7.71 15.81
CA SER A 101 -20.98 7.40 16.62
C SER A 101 -20.24 6.14 16.12
N PHE A 102 -20.97 5.18 15.53
CA PHE A 102 -20.41 3.94 14.96
C PHE A 102 -19.63 4.13 13.66
N THR A 103 -19.88 5.21 12.89
CA THR A 103 -19.25 5.40 11.59
C THR A 103 -17.81 5.92 11.70
N ALA A 104 -17.52 6.69 12.75
CA ALA A 104 -16.18 7.25 12.98
C ALA A 104 -15.11 6.17 13.25
N ASP A 105 -15.49 5.08 13.91
CA ASP A 105 -14.58 3.98 14.26
C ASP A 105 -14.26 3.12 13.02
N LEU A 106 -15.28 2.82 12.19
CA LEU A 106 -15.07 2.10 10.93
C LEU A 106 -14.21 2.89 9.94
N ASP A 107 -14.41 4.20 9.82
CA ASP A 107 -13.60 5.04 8.95
C ASP A 107 -12.12 4.98 9.39
N GLN A 108 -11.82 4.98 10.70
CA GLN A 108 -10.45 4.86 11.19
C GLN A 108 -9.80 3.51 10.85
N PHE A 109 -10.52 2.39 11.00
CA PHE A 109 -9.98 1.05 10.70
C PHE A 109 -9.85 0.76 9.20
N PHE A 110 -10.74 1.30 8.36
CA PHE A 110 -10.76 1.03 6.92
C PHE A 110 -10.03 2.07 6.08
N ASN A 111 -9.74 3.25 6.65
CA ASN A 111 -8.89 4.26 6.03
C ASN A 111 -7.46 3.75 5.75
N GLU A 112 -6.96 2.81 6.56
CA GLU A 112 -5.67 2.14 6.31
C GLU A 112 -5.67 1.31 5.02
N SER A 113 -6.85 0.82 4.59
CA SER A 113 -6.98 -0.04 3.41
C SER A 113 -7.31 0.74 2.13
N LEU A 114 -8.00 1.89 2.21
CA LEU A 114 -8.64 2.53 1.06
C LEU A 114 -8.42 4.05 0.86
N ILE A 115 -7.89 4.82 1.82
CA ILE A 115 -7.75 6.29 1.62
C ILE A 115 -6.95 6.64 0.37
N TYR A 116 -5.93 5.86 0.02
CA TYR A 116 -5.00 6.24 -1.04
C TYR A 116 -5.39 5.76 -2.44
N PHE A 117 -6.65 5.37 -2.64
CA PHE A 117 -7.17 5.09 -3.98
C PHE A 117 -7.62 6.33 -4.75
N ASN A 118 -7.93 7.45 -4.08
CA ASN A 118 -8.52 8.65 -4.72
C ASN A 118 -7.69 9.95 -4.62
N GLU A 119 -6.63 9.99 -3.80
CA GLU A 119 -5.73 11.17 -3.71
C GLU A 119 -4.40 10.98 -4.47
N ALA A 120 -4.37 9.96 -5.33
CA ALA A 120 -3.24 9.64 -6.18
C ALA A 120 -3.54 10.12 -7.61
#